data_AF-A0A4Q7AJ08-F1
#
_entry.id   AF-A0A4Q7AJ08-F1
#
_cell.length_a   1.000
_cell.length_b   1.000
_cell.length_c   1.000
_cell.angle_alpha   90.00
_cell.angle_beta   90.00
_cell.angle_gamma   90.00
#
_symmetry.space_group_name_H-M   'P 1'
#
loop_
_entity.id
_entity.type
_entity.pdbx_description
1 polymer ?
#
loop_
_entity_poly.entity_id
_entity_poly.type
_entity_poly.pdbx_seq_one_letter_code
_entity_poly.pdbx_strand_id
1 'polypeptide(L)' 'MENKTARLTILIDPIKKQAFEELCHRQDLTPSQVVRQLIRDYLNTHGIEYATKVQNIQNDNTR' A
#
# COMPACT_ATOMS: atom_id res chain seq x y z
N MET A 1 5.74 -17.66 8.15
CA MET A 1 4.27 -17.58 8.15
C MET A 1 3.82 -16.91 6.87
N GLU A 2 2.87 -17.51 6.16
CA GLU A 2 2.49 -17.20 4.78
C GLU A 2 2.17 -15.71 4.59
N ASN A 3 2.97 -15.04 3.75
CA ASN A 3 2.62 -13.75 3.18
C ASN A 3 1.37 -13.95 2.31
N LYS A 4 0.18 -13.74 2.89
CA LYS A 4 -1.10 -13.69 2.16
C LYS A 4 -1.07 -12.50 1.19
N THR A 5 -0.40 -12.67 0.07
CA THR A 5 -0.38 -11.71 -1.03
C THR A 5 -1.66 -11.88 -1.85
N ALA A 6 -2.60 -10.96 -1.67
CA ALA A 6 -3.78 -10.88 -2.55
C ALA A 6 -3.45 -10.01 -3.76
N ARG A 7 -3.95 -10.40 -4.95
CA ARG A 7 -3.86 -9.58 -6.16
C ARG A 7 -5.08 -8.64 -6.19
N LEU A 8 -4.82 -7.34 -6.30
CA LEU A 8 -5.83 -6.31 -6.49
C LEU A 8 -5.79 -5.83 -7.94
N THR A 9 -6.86 -6.09 -8.70
CA THR A 9 -7.01 -5.60 -10.09
C THR A 9 -7.97 -4.42 -10.09
N ILE A 10 -7.52 -3.28 -10.59
CA ILE A 10 -8.32 -2.04 -10.68
C ILE A 10 -8.36 -1.63 -12.14
N LEU A 11 -9.55 -1.34 -12.66
CA LEU A 11 -9.71 -0.70 -13.95
C LEU A 11 -9.59 0.81 -13.76
N ILE A 12 -8.65 1.42 -14.48
CA ILE A 12 -8.40 2.86 -14.49
C ILE A 12 -8.33 3.34 -15.93
N ASP A 13 -8.79 4.56 -16.16
CA ASP A 13 -8.67 5.23 -17.44
C ASP A 13 -7.19 5.31 -17.90
N PRO A 14 -6.89 5.07 -19.19
CA PRO A 14 -5.52 5.06 -19.69
C PRO A 14 -4.78 6.39 -19.51
N ILE A 15 -5.48 7.53 -19.58
CA ILE A 15 -4.86 8.86 -19.41
C ILE A 15 -4.46 9.06 -17.95
N LYS A 16 -5.33 8.66 -17.02
CA LYS A 16 -5.01 8.72 -15.57
C LYS A 16 -3.88 7.76 -15.20
N LYS A 17 -3.86 6.56 -15.79
CA LYS A 17 -2.78 5.59 -15.59
C LYS A 17 -1.43 6.18 -15.97
N GLN A 18 -1.33 6.78 -17.16
CA GLN A 18 -0.09 7.38 -17.63
C GLN A 18 0.37 8.53 -16.72
N ALA A 19 -0.53 9.45 -16.38
CA ALA A 19 -0.20 10.57 -15.49
C ALA A 19 0.27 10.07 -14.10
N PHE A 20 -0.35 9.00 -13.58
CA PHE A 20 0.05 8.40 -12.32
C PHE A 20 1.42 7.71 -12.41
N GLU A 21 1.69 6.98 -13.49
CA GLU A 21 2.99 6.35 -13.74
C GLU A 21 4.10 7.38 -13.87
N GLU A 22 3.88 8.48 -14.61
CA GLU A 22 4.83 9.58 -14.72
C GLU A 22 5.11 10.25 -13.37
N LEU A 23 4.07 10.50 -12.58
CA LEU A 23 4.21 11.08 -11.24
C LEU A 23 5.00 10.16 -10.31
N CYS A 24 4.75 8.85 -10.36
CA CYS A 24 5.49 7.86 -9.59
C CYS A 24 6.96 7.80 -10.04
N HIS A 25 7.21 7.82 -11.36
CA HIS A 25 8.54 7.78 -11.93
C HIS A 25 9.39 8.99 -11.53
N ARG A 26 8.81 10.18 -11.47
CA ARG A 26 9.49 11.40 -11.00
C ARG A 26 9.92 11.35 -9.54
N GLN A 27 9.36 10.43 -8.75
CA GLN A 27 9.65 10.27 -7.33
C GLN A 27 10.44 8.99 -7.04
N ASP A 28 10.91 8.28 -8.09
CA ASP A 28 11.57 6.97 -7.98
C ASP A 28 10.72 5.92 -7.24
N LEU A 29 9.40 6.04 -7.34
CA LEU A 29 8.45 5.12 -6.72
C LEU A 29 7.76 4.25 -7.78
N THR A 30 7.41 3.03 -7.39
CA THR A 30 6.54 2.18 -8.23
C THR A 30 5.07 2.46 -7.92
N PRO A 31 4.17 2.43 -8.92
CA PRO A 31 2.74 2.64 -8.70
C PRO A 31 2.16 1.69 -7.65
N SER A 32 2.64 0.44 -7.61
CA SER A 32 2.25 -0.55 -6.60
C SER A 32 2.61 -0.16 -5.16
N GLN A 33 3.75 0.52 -4.94
CA GLN A 33 4.13 1.02 -3.62
C GLN A 33 3.21 2.16 -3.18
N VAL A 34 2.93 3.09 -4.08
CA VAL A 34 2.04 4.23 -3.80
C VAL A 34 0.62 3.75 -3.50
N VAL A 35 0.08 2.82 -4.29
CA VAL A 35 -1.25 2.24 -4.04
C VAL A 35 -1.32 1.52 -2.70
N ARG A 36 -0.29 0.76 -2.33
CA ARG A 36 -0.23 0.10 -1.00
C ARG A 36 -0.21 1.13 0.13
N GLN A 37 0.56 2.20 -0.01
CA GLN A 37 0.62 3.25 1.00
C GLN A 37 -0.72 3.96 1.13
N LEU A 38 -1.37 4.26 0.00
CA LEU A 38 -2.70 4.86 -0.05
C LEU A 38 -3.75 3.98 0.62
N ILE A 39 -3.73 2.66 0.40
CA ILE A 39 -4.63 1.72 1.09
C ILE A 39 -4.40 1.75 2.60
N ARG A 40 -3.14 1.73 3.06
CA ARG A 40 -2.81 1.77 4.49
C ARG A 40 -3.28 3.07 5.15
N ASP A 41 -3.02 4.20 4.51
CA ASP A 41 -3.39 5.53 4.98
C ASP A 41 -4.90 5.72 5.02
N TYR A 42 -5.60 5.22 3.98
CA TYR A 42 -7.06 5.23 3.91
C TYR A 42 -7.67 4.39 5.03
N LEU A 43 -7.18 3.15 5.25
CA LEU A 43 -7.64 2.30 6.36
C LEU A 43 -7.39 2.94 7.73
N ASN A 44 -6.24 3.60 7.91
CA ASN A 44 -5.90 4.32 9.14
C ASN A 44 -6.86 5.49 9.38
N THR A 45 -7.07 6.32 8.35
CA THR A 45 -7.99 7.47 8.39
C THR A 45 -9.43 7.06 8.74
N HIS A 46 -9.88 5.90 8.24
CA HIS A 46 -11.20 5.36 8.54
C HIS A 46 -11.27 4.55 9.85
N GLY A 47 -10.16 4.45 10.60
CA GLY A 47 -10.11 3.71 11.87
C GLY A 47 -10.33 2.21 11.73
N ILE A 48 -10.14 1.64 10.53
CA ILE A 48 -10.32 0.21 10.28
C ILE A 48 -9.01 -0.49 10.63
N GLU A 49 -9.00 -1.20 11.75
CA GLU A 49 -7.89 -2.06 12.13
C GLU A 49 -7.89 -3.35 11.29
N TYR A 50 -6.80 -3.58 10.55
CA TYR A 50 -6.58 -4.81 9.79
C TYR A 50 -5.48 -5.65 10.45
N ALA A 51 -5.69 -6.97 10.51
CA ALA A 51 -4.91 -7.92 11.31
C ALA A 51 -3.39 -7.92 11.06
N THR A 52 -2.93 -7.41 9.91
CA THR A 52 -1.49 -7.31 9.57
C THR A 52 -0.76 -6.22 10.36
N LYS A 53 -1.45 -5.28 11.01
CA LYS A 53 -0.81 -4.26 11.87
C LYS A 53 -0.19 -4.87 13.14
N VAL A 54 -0.72 -6.00 13.62
CA VAL A 54 -0.32 -6.59 14.92
C VAL A 54 1.02 -7.32 14.86
N GLN A 55 1.46 -7.84 13.70
CA GLN A 55 2.68 -8.64 13.64
C GLN A 55 3.99 -7.84 13.62
N ASN A 56 3.97 -6.54 13.35
CA ASN A 56 5.19 -5.73 13.28
C ASN A 56 5.44 -4.85 14.51
N ILE A 57 4.51 -4.79 15.47
CA ILE A 57 4.67 -3.98 16.70
C ILE A 57 5.28 -4.82 17.85
N GLN A 58 5.32 -6.15 17.73
CA GLN A 58 5.81 -7.03 18.81
C GLN A 58 7.31 -7.40 18.72
N ASN A 59 8.08 -6.89 17.76
CA ASN A 59 9.50 -7.24 17.60
C ASN A 59 10.50 -6.16 18.08
N ASP A 60 10.03 -5.08 18.71
CA ASP A 60 10.89 -4.01 19.27
C ASP A 60 10.69 -3.87 20.79
N ASN A 61 10.75 -4.98 21.53
CA ASN A 61 10.75 -4.96 23.01
C ASN A 61 11.48 -6.17 23.63
N THR A 62 12.62 -6.57 23.05
CA THR A 62 13.57 -7.43 23.76
C THR A 62 14.98 -6.86 23.60
N ARG A 63 15.33 -5.92 24.48
CA ARG A 63 16.71 -5.65 24.86
C ARG A 63 16.78 -5.50 26.38
#